data_AF-A0A7C0XJV8-F1
#
_entry.id   AF-A0A7C0XJV8-F1
#
_cell.length_a   1.000
_cell.length_b   1.000
_cell.length_c   1.000
_cell.angle_alpha   90.00
_cell.angle_beta   90.00
_cell.angle_gamma   90.00
#
_symmetry.space_group_name_H-M   'P 1'
#
loop_
_entity.id
_entity.type
_entity.pdbx_description
1 polymer ?
#
loop_
_entity_poly.entity_id
_entity_poly.type
_entity_poly.pdbx_seq_one_letter_code
_entity_poly.pdbx_strand_id
1 'polypeptide(L)'
;MKQISEWSVKVSALAGDGLLNERREIPLRRNKTLSIAIPASIVDDVYHLRDKTLMIGWIGRAASIFRVDEIIIYRDKSVEEQKDASKAIADVLTYMETPQYLRRRLIPMKPSLRYAGVLPPLRTPHHPTRRRFIDLHPGEFREGIVISSSDRRSLVDIGVERPAHIPGVKLPMKSRVTVQIVKLGKR
;
A
#
# COMPACT_ATOMS: atom_id res chain seq x y z
N MET A 1 -5.99 -4.06 21.77
CA MET A 1 -4.55 -4.21 22.03
C MET A 1 -3.80 -4.08 20.71
N LYS A 2 -3.10 -2.95 20.51
CA LYS A 2 -2.16 -2.75 19.38
C LYS A 2 -0.84 -3.44 19.77
N GLN A 3 -0.32 -4.28 18.89
CA GLN A 3 1.08 -4.64 18.87
C GLN A 3 1.57 -4.43 17.44
N ILE A 4 1.88 -3.17 17.12
CA ILE A 4 2.53 -2.79 15.87
C ILE A 4 4.02 -2.77 16.20
N SER A 5 4.71 -3.86 15.88
CA SER A 5 6.17 -3.90 15.93
C SER A 5 6.72 -3.07 14.77
N GLU A 6 7.03 -1.80 15.02
CA GLU A 6 7.92 -1.01 14.18
C GLU A 6 9.29 -1.67 14.15
N TRP A 7 9.67 -2.24 13.00
CA TRP A 7 11.05 -2.57 12.71
C TRP A 7 11.63 -1.47 11.83
N SER A 8 12.21 -0.44 12.46
CA SER A 8 13.02 0.55 11.75
C SER A 8 14.34 -0.09 11.30
N VAL A 9 14.46 -0.38 10.02
CA VAL A 9 15.76 -0.68 9.40
C VAL A 9 16.46 0.65 9.14
N LYS A 10 17.55 0.91 9.88
CA LYS A 10 18.43 2.08 9.67
C LYS A 10 19.04 2.02 8.26
N VAL A 11 18.81 3.06 7.46
CA VAL A 11 19.50 3.29 6.19
C VAL A 11 20.60 4.31 6.43
N SER A 12 21.86 3.87 6.34
CA SER A 12 23.03 4.75 6.35
C SER A 12 23.07 5.55 5.05
N ALA A 13 22.98 6.88 5.15
CA ALA A 13 23.27 7.79 4.05
C ALA A 13 24.76 7.71 3.72
N LEU A 14 25.10 7.13 2.57
CA LEU A 14 26.39 7.38 1.94
C LEU A 14 26.23 8.61 1.07
N ALA A 15 26.86 9.70 1.49
CA ALA A 15 27.12 10.87 0.68
C ALA A 15 27.90 10.43 -0.57
N GLY A 16 27.38 10.76 -1.74
CA GLY A 16 28.00 10.49 -3.03
C GLY A 16 27.55 11.56 -4.00
N ASP A 17 28.49 12.47 -4.29
CA ASP A 17 28.39 13.58 -5.21
C ASP A 17 27.94 13.17 -6.62
N GLY A 18 27.24 14.11 -7.26
CA GLY A 18 27.35 14.36 -8.70
C GLY A 18 26.80 13.28 -9.64
N LEU A 19 25.54 13.45 -10.06
CA LEU A 19 25.10 13.43 -11.47
C LEU A 19 23.58 13.59 -11.51
N LEU A 20 23.16 14.84 -11.74
CA LEU A 20 21.78 15.27 -11.96
C LEU A 20 21.29 14.69 -13.29
N ASN A 21 20.83 13.45 -13.27
CA ASN A 21 20.01 12.92 -14.34
C ASN A 21 18.56 13.25 -14.02
N GLU A 22 17.77 13.65 -15.02
CA GLU A 22 16.36 14.10 -14.97
C GLU A 22 15.42 13.11 -14.27
N ARG A 23 15.60 12.94 -12.96
CA ARG A 23 14.70 12.23 -12.07
C ARG A 23 13.47 13.11 -12.03
N ARG A 24 12.29 12.57 -12.39
CA ARG A 24 11.04 13.14 -11.88
C ARG A 24 11.16 13.13 -10.36
N GLU A 25 11.64 14.22 -9.78
CA GLU A 25 11.76 14.36 -8.34
C GLU A 25 10.34 14.24 -7.81
N ILE A 26 10.02 13.06 -7.27
CA ILE A 26 8.82 12.88 -6.48
C ILE A 26 8.94 13.95 -5.40
N PRO A 27 8.00 14.92 -5.31
CA PRO A 27 8.13 15.99 -4.35
C PRO A 27 8.39 15.40 -2.97
N LEU A 28 9.37 15.96 -2.25
CA LEU A 28 9.74 15.47 -0.94
C LEU A 28 8.49 15.32 -0.07
N ARG A 29 8.43 14.21 0.67
CA ARG A 29 7.32 13.96 1.58
C ARG A 29 7.30 15.09 2.63
N ARG A 30 6.10 15.42 3.09
CA ARG A 30 5.89 16.27 4.27
C ARG A 30 6.76 15.76 5.44
N ASN A 31 7.24 16.68 6.27
CA ASN A 31 8.01 16.36 7.48
C ASN A 31 7.13 15.94 8.68
N LYS A 32 5.83 16.23 8.64
CA LYS A 32 4.84 15.83 9.64
C LYS A 32 3.93 14.76 9.06
N THR A 33 3.32 13.91 9.87
CA THR A 33 2.25 13.01 9.41
C THR A 33 0.91 13.74 9.32
N LEU A 34 0.04 13.33 8.39
CA LEU A 34 -1.35 13.77 8.32
C LEU A 34 -2.27 12.57 8.45
N SER A 35 -3.06 12.58 9.52
CA SER A 35 -4.16 11.64 9.73
C SER A 35 -5.49 12.37 9.51
N ILE A 36 -6.46 11.70 8.89
CA ILE A 36 -7.84 12.18 8.80
C ILE A 36 -8.75 11.21 9.54
N ALA A 37 -9.82 11.72 10.17
CA ALA A 37 -10.84 10.90 10.80
C ALA A 37 -12.15 11.03 10.02
N ILE A 38 -12.76 9.90 9.67
CA ILE A 38 -14.04 9.84 8.95
C ILE A 38 -15.08 9.06 9.76
N PRO A 39 -16.31 9.58 9.90
CA PRO A 39 -17.38 8.84 10.56
C PRO A 39 -17.85 7.69 9.68
N ALA A 40 -18.22 6.57 10.29
CA ALA A 40 -18.82 5.45 9.59
C ALA A 40 -20.18 5.80 8.99
N SER A 41 -20.89 6.79 9.56
CA SER A 41 -22.17 7.29 9.05
C SER A 41 -22.11 7.95 7.68
N ILE A 42 -20.91 8.27 7.18
CA ILE A 42 -20.73 8.90 5.85
C ILE A 42 -21.35 8.08 4.71
N VAL A 43 -21.58 6.78 4.90
CA VAL A 43 -22.20 5.89 3.91
C VAL A 43 -23.60 5.40 4.31
N ASP A 44 -24.21 5.97 5.35
CA ASP A 44 -25.51 5.51 5.86
C ASP A 44 -26.65 5.87 4.89
N ASP A 45 -26.62 7.08 4.33
CA ASP A 45 -27.66 7.59 3.42
C ASP A 45 -27.61 6.99 2.00
N VAL A 46 -26.61 6.15 1.74
CA VAL A 46 -26.40 5.55 0.42
C VAL A 46 -26.92 4.12 0.44
N TYR A 47 -28.03 3.82 -0.23
CA TYR A 47 -28.62 2.48 -0.15
C TYR A 47 -27.83 1.40 -0.92
N HIS A 48 -27.36 1.72 -2.13
CA HIS A 48 -26.72 0.73 -2.99
C HIS A 48 -25.23 0.57 -2.70
N LEU A 49 -24.76 -0.68 -2.58
CA LEU A 49 -23.36 -0.99 -2.33
C LEU A 49 -22.41 -0.42 -3.40
N ARG A 50 -22.86 -0.35 -4.66
CA ARG A 50 -22.10 0.24 -5.77
C ARG A 50 -21.80 1.72 -5.51
N ASP A 51 -22.80 2.46 -5.04
CA ASP A 51 -22.67 3.89 -4.78
C ASP A 51 -21.88 4.14 -3.49
N LYS A 52 -22.04 3.30 -2.46
CA LYS A 52 -21.16 3.29 -1.28
C LYS A 52 -19.69 3.12 -1.69
N THR A 53 -19.43 2.13 -2.54
CA THR A 53 -18.08 1.83 -3.04
C THR A 53 -17.48 3.02 -3.78
N LEU A 54 -18.27 3.68 -4.63
CA LEU A 54 -17.82 4.86 -5.37
C LEU A 54 -17.55 6.05 -4.45
N MET A 55 -18.44 6.32 -3.49
CA MET A 55 -18.27 7.37 -2.49
C MET A 55 -16.99 7.19 -1.66
N ILE A 56 -16.75 5.98 -1.15
CA ILE A 56 -15.51 5.63 -0.45
C ILE A 56 -14.31 5.76 -1.41
N GLY A 57 -14.50 5.41 -2.68
CA GLY A 57 -13.53 5.60 -3.75
C GLY A 57 -13.04 7.05 -3.87
N TRP A 58 -13.96 8.00 -3.81
CA TRP A 58 -13.62 9.43 -3.85
C TRP A 58 -12.84 9.87 -2.60
N ILE A 59 -13.20 9.38 -1.42
CA ILE A 59 -12.44 9.62 -0.18
C ILE A 59 -11.01 9.10 -0.31
N GLY A 60 -10.84 7.85 -0.76
CA GLY A 60 -9.51 7.25 -0.96
C GLY A 60 -8.67 8.01 -1.99
N ARG A 61 -9.30 8.49 -3.06
CA ARG A 61 -8.63 9.32 -4.08
C ARG A 61 -8.20 10.68 -3.52
N ALA A 62 -9.08 11.38 -2.82
CA ALA A 62 -8.76 12.66 -2.19
C ALA A 62 -7.61 12.49 -1.19
N ALA A 63 -7.70 11.49 -0.30
CA ALA A 63 -6.65 11.15 0.65
C ALA A 63 -5.30 10.91 -0.05
N SER A 64 -5.30 10.21 -1.18
CA SER A 64 -4.08 9.95 -1.97
C SER A 64 -3.50 11.21 -2.61
N ILE A 65 -4.34 12.11 -3.14
CA ILE A 65 -3.91 13.39 -3.74
C ILE A 65 -3.23 14.26 -2.68
N PHE A 66 -3.86 14.36 -1.50
CA PHE A 66 -3.32 15.13 -0.37
C PHE A 66 -2.26 14.37 0.43
N ARG A 67 -1.84 13.17 -0.02
CA ARG A 67 -0.81 12.30 0.59
C ARG A 67 -1.08 11.91 2.05
N VAL A 68 -2.34 11.78 2.45
CA VAL A 68 -2.74 11.38 3.82
C VAL A 68 -2.05 10.09 4.21
N ASP A 69 -1.49 10.06 5.41
CA ASP A 69 -0.69 8.93 5.92
C ASP A 69 -1.58 7.90 6.65
N GLU A 70 -2.66 8.34 7.29
CA GLU A 70 -3.58 7.48 8.03
C GLU A 70 -5.03 7.95 7.88
N ILE A 71 -5.95 7.01 7.67
CA ILE A 71 -7.39 7.25 7.68
C ILE A 71 -7.99 6.49 8.86
N ILE A 72 -8.52 7.23 9.83
CA ILE A 72 -9.14 6.69 11.04
C ILE A 72 -10.66 6.64 10.80
N ILE A 73 -11.23 5.44 10.85
CA ILE A 73 -12.68 5.25 10.73
C ILE A 73 -13.24 5.12 12.14
N TYR A 74 -14.07 6.08 12.55
CA TYR A 74 -14.74 6.05 13.85
C TYR A 74 -16.23 5.77 13.68
N ARG A 75 -16.82 5.11 14.66
CA ARG A 75 -18.27 4.86 14.71
C ARG A 75 -18.90 5.95 15.57
N ASP A 76 -19.83 6.68 14.98
CA ASP A 76 -20.55 7.81 15.58
C ASP A 76 -21.99 7.47 15.99
N LYS A 77 -22.45 6.26 15.64
CA LYS A 77 -23.71 5.66 16.11
C LYS A 77 -23.44 4.34 16.84
N SER A 78 -24.49 3.55 17.11
CA SER A 78 -24.35 2.27 17.80
C SER A 78 -23.39 1.33 17.05
N VAL A 79 -22.68 0.49 17.81
CA VAL A 79 -21.65 -0.40 17.27
C VAL A 79 -22.28 -1.40 16.30
N GLU A 80 -23.48 -1.88 16.62
CA GLU A 80 -24.25 -2.85 15.87
C GLU A 80 -24.68 -2.29 14.51
N GLU A 81 -25.19 -1.05 14.48
CA GLU A 81 -25.63 -0.38 13.25
C GLU A 81 -24.46 -0.15 12.28
N GLN A 82 -23.30 0.25 12.79
CA GLN A 82 -22.18 0.72 11.95
C GLN A 82 -21.07 -0.31 11.76
N LYS A 83 -21.23 -1.54 12.25
CA LYS A 83 -20.23 -2.60 12.08
C LYS A 83 -19.96 -2.88 10.60
N ASP A 84 -21.01 -3.02 9.81
CA ASP A 84 -20.88 -3.34 8.38
C ASP A 84 -20.43 -2.13 7.55
N ALA A 85 -20.92 -0.93 7.87
CA ALA A 85 -20.48 0.32 7.24
C ALA A 85 -18.98 0.55 7.46
N SER A 86 -18.52 0.54 8.71
CA SER A 86 -17.10 0.72 9.05
C SER A 86 -16.21 -0.34 8.40
N LYS A 87 -16.67 -1.60 8.33
CA LYS A 87 -15.96 -2.68 7.64
C LYS A 87 -15.89 -2.48 6.14
N ALA A 88 -16.99 -2.05 5.49
CA ALA A 88 -17.01 -1.77 4.06
C ALA A 88 -16.06 -0.62 3.70
N ILE A 89 -16.05 0.46 4.48
CA ILE A 89 -15.11 1.58 4.32
C ILE A 89 -13.67 1.07 4.43
N ALA A 90 -13.35 0.33 5.48
CA ALA A 90 -12.01 -0.22 5.69
C ALA A 90 -11.57 -1.16 4.55
N ASP A 91 -12.46 -2.05 4.10
CA ASP A 91 -12.18 -2.99 3.02
C ASP A 91 -11.87 -2.26 1.70
N VAL A 92 -12.71 -1.28 1.32
CA VAL A 92 -12.53 -0.53 0.07
C VAL A 92 -11.26 0.31 0.12
N LEU A 93 -11.01 1.05 1.21
CA LEU A 93 -9.79 1.86 1.33
C LEU A 93 -8.52 0.98 1.32
N THR A 94 -8.54 -0.15 2.01
CA THR A 94 -7.43 -1.14 1.98
C THR A 94 -7.21 -1.68 0.57
N TYR A 95 -8.30 -1.99 -0.15
CA TYR A 95 -8.22 -2.44 -1.54
C TYR A 95 -7.60 -1.38 -2.46
N MET A 96 -7.97 -0.12 -2.26
CA MET A 96 -7.43 0.98 -3.05
C MET A 96 -5.93 1.19 -2.78
N GLU A 97 -5.50 1.25 -1.52
CA GLU A 97 -4.10 1.46 -1.10
C GLU A 97 -3.19 0.30 -1.49
N THR A 98 -3.72 -0.93 -1.58
CA THR A 98 -2.90 -2.09 -1.92
C THR A 98 -2.53 -2.07 -3.41
N PRO A 99 -1.23 -2.16 -3.77
CA PRO A 99 -0.77 -2.24 -5.15
C PRO A 99 -1.39 -3.40 -5.92
N GLN A 100 -1.68 -3.20 -7.21
CA GLN A 100 -2.46 -4.16 -8.02
C GLN A 100 -1.88 -5.59 -8.01
N TYR A 101 -0.55 -5.73 -8.03
CA TYR A 101 0.13 -7.03 -8.03
C TYR A 101 0.06 -7.76 -6.68
N LEU A 102 -0.17 -7.05 -5.57
CA LEU A 102 -0.31 -7.64 -4.23
C LEU A 102 -1.76 -7.99 -3.88
N ARG A 103 -2.75 -7.34 -4.51
CA ARG A 103 -4.18 -7.50 -4.18
C ARG A 103 -4.62 -8.96 -4.15
N ARG A 104 -4.26 -9.75 -5.16
CA ARG A 104 -4.65 -11.17 -5.26
C ARG A 104 -4.09 -12.04 -4.12
N ARG A 105 -3.03 -11.60 -3.45
CA ARG A 105 -2.37 -12.34 -2.36
C ARG A 105 -2.78 -11.85 -0.98
N LEU A 106 -2.98 -10.53 -0.82
CA LEU A 106 -3.26 -9.91 0.47
C LEU A 106 -4.76 -9.77 0.76
N ILE A 107 -5.61 -9.66 -0.26
CA ILE A 107 -7.01 -9.32 -0.09
C ILE A 107 -7.89 -10.45 -0.62
N PRO A 108 -8.56 -11.22 0.27
CA PRO A 108 -9.55 -12.19 -0.17
C PRO A 108 -10.76 -11.47 -0.77
N MET A 109 -11.46 -12.14 -1.67
CA MET A 109 -12.70 -11.62 -2.26
C MET A 109 -13.76 -11.51 -1.17
N LYS A 110 -14.21 -10.29 -0.86
CA LYS A 110 -15.23 -10.00 0.15
C LYS A 110 -16.51 -9.47 -0.50
N PRO A 111 -17.70 -9.67 0.10
CA PRO A 111 -18.94 -9.09 -0.41
C PRO A 111 -18.89 -7.56 -0.54
N SER A 112 -18.23 -6.89 0.41
CA SER A 112 -17.96 -5.44 0.40
C SER A 112 -17.17 -4.96 -0.82
N LEU A 113 -16.40 -5.85 -1.46
CA LEU A 113 -15.54 -5.55 -2.61
C LEU A 113 -16.14 -5.98 -3.95
N ARG A 114 -17.42 -6.41 -3.98
CA ARG A 114 -18.11 -6.88 -5.20
C ARG A 114 -18.01 -5.87 -6.35
N TYR A 115 -18.10 -4.58 -6.04
CA TYR A 115 -18.08 -3.49 -7.03
C TYR A 115 -16.73 -2.78 -7.11
N ALA A 116 -15.63 -3.37 -6.64
CA ALA A 116 -14.31 -2.72 -6.64
C ALA A 116 -13.83 -2.26 -8.04
N GLY A 117 -14.42 -2.79 -9.13
CA GLY A 117 -14.15 -2.34 -10.50
C GLY A 117 -14.61 -0.91 -10.81
N VAL A 118 -15.52 -0.31 -10.04
CA VAL A 118 -15.95 1.10 -10.23
C VAL A 118 -15.01 2.10 -9.56
N LEU A 119 -14.02 1.64 -8.78
CA LEU A 119 -13.17 2.51 -7.98
C LEU A 119 -12.26 3.37 -8.88
N PRO A 120 -12.08 4.66 -8.54
CA PRO A 120 -11.17 5.52 -9.27
C PRO A 120 -9.72 5.04 -9.09
N PRO A 121 -8.86 5.16 -10.12
CA PRO A 121 -7.48 4.73 -10.00
C PRO A 121 -6.68 5.66 -9.06
N LEU A 122 -5.87 5.05 -8.19
CA LEU A 122 -4.82 5.73 -7.44
C LEU A 122 -3.52 5.65 -8.24
N ARG A 123 -3.05 6.78 -8.77
CA ARG A 123 -1.74 6.89 -9.45
C ARG A 123 -0.66 7.29 -8.45
N THR A 124 -0.60 6.61 -7.31
CA THR A 124 0.39 6.86 -6.24
C THR A 124 1.73 6.19 -6.56
N PRO A 125 2.86 6.68 -6.03
CA PRO A 125 4.19 6.12 -6.33
C PRO A 125 4.34 4.64 -6.01
N HIS A 126 3.65 4.13 -4.99
CA HIS A 126 3.66 2.72 -4.59
C HIS A 126 2.80 1.81 -5.50
N HIS A 127 2.13 2.35 -6.53
CA HIS A 127 1.39 1.59 -7.56
C HIS A 127 2.13 1.58 -8.90
N PRO A 128 3.32 0.95 -9.01
CA PRO A 128 4.03 0.86 -10.28
C PRO A 128 3.23 0.02 -11.27
N THR A 129 3.12 0.51 -12.50
CA THR A 129 2.51 -0.21 -13.64
C THR A 129 3.52 -1.14 -14.33
N ARG A 130 4.81 -0.94 -14.11
CA ARG A 130 5.92 -1.69 -14.70
C ARG A 130 6.09 -3.06 -14.03
N ARG A 131 5.90 -4.12 -14.80
CA ARG A 131 5.93 -5.52 -14.31
C ARG A 131 7.16 -6.31 -14.75
N ARG A 132 7.97 -5.80 -15.68
CA ARG A 132 9.13 -6.55 -16.16
C ARG A 132 10.35 -6.21 -15.31
N PHE A 133 11.21 -7.20 -15.12
CA PHE A 133 12.47 -7.03 -14.40
C PHE A 133 13.36 -5.98 -15.07
N ILE A 134 13.34 -5.90 -16.41
CA ILE A 134 14.15 -4.95 -17.19
C ILE A 134 13.73 -3.49 -16.97
N ASP A 135 12.50 -3.25 -16.49
CA ASP A 135 11.97 -1.90 -16.26
C ASP A 135 12.30 -1.39 -14.84
N LEU A 136 13.00 -2.19 -14.02
CA LEU A 136 13.45 -1.81 -12.68
C LEU A 136 14.70 -0.94 -12.76
N HIS A 137 14.83 0.00 -11.83
CA HIS A 137 16.00 0.87 -11.73
C HIS A 137 16.55 0.86 -10.30
N PRO A 138 17.88 0.92 -10.12
CA PRO A 138 18.47 1.15 -8.81
C PRO A 138 17.91 2.43 -8.16
N GLY A 139 17.58 2.36 -6.87
CA GLY A 139 16.95 3.43 -6.10
C GLY A 139 15.41 3.40 -6.11
N GLU A 140 14.76 2.59 -6.96
CA GLU A 140 13.31 2.45 -6.99
C GLU A 140 12.79 1.76 -5.70
N PHE A 141 11.73 2.31 -5.11
CA PHE A 141 11.03 1.70 -3.98
C PHE A 141 9.84 0.90 -4.46
N ARG A 142 9.66 -0.31 -3.93
CA ARG A 142 8.50 -1.16 -4.19
C ARG A 142 7.97 -1.79 -2.93
N GLU A 143 6.66 -2.01 -2.93
CA GLU A 143 6.02 -2.87 -1.95
C GLU A 143 6.21 -4.32 -2.36
N GLY A 144 6.31 -5.21 -1.38
CA GLY A 144 6.42 -6.62 -1.65
C GLY A 144 5.87 -7.50 -0.55
N ILE A 145 5.66 -8.78 -0.87
CA ILE A 145 5.21 -9.80 0.09
C ILE A 145 6.25 -10.90 0.20
N VAL A 146 6.57 -11.29 1.44
CA VAL A 146 7.53 -12.37 1.72
C VAL A 146 6.92 -13.71 1.32
N ILE A 147 7.49 -14.35 0.29
CA ILE A 147 7.05 -15.65 -0.22
C ILE A 147 7.71 -16.78 0.57
N SER A 148 9.01 -16.66 0.83
CA SER A 148 9.79 -17.63 1.59
C SER A 148 10.89 -16.93 2.37
N SER A 149 11.25 -17.50 3.50
CA SER A 149 12.29 -16.97 4.37
C SER A 149 13.08 -18.12 4.98
N SER A 150 14.40 -18.02 4.92
CA SER A 150 15.35 -18.85 5.66
C SER A 150 16.32 -17.96 6.43
N ASP A 151 17.14 -18.55 7.30
CA ASP A 151 18.10 -17.79 8.11
C ASP A 151 19.19 -17.13 7.24
N ARG A 152 19.35 -17.54 5.98
CA ARG A 152 20.33 -16.97 5.04
C ARG A 152 19.73 -15.95 4.08
N ARG A 153 18.45 -16.07 3.71
CA ARG A 153 17.80 -15.19 2.73
C ARG A 153 16.28 -15.18 2.84
N SER A 154 15.68 -14.07 2.46
CA SER A 154 14.25 -13.94 2.20
C SER A 154 13.98 -13.69 0.72
N LEU A 155 12.92 -14.30 0.18
CA LEU A 155 12.40 -14.05 -1.16
C LEU A 155 11.13 -13.22 -1.06
N VAL A 156 11.11 -12.08 -1.76
CA VAL A 156 10.01 -11.12 -1.72
C VAL A 156 9.45 -10.91 -3.12
N ASP A 157 8.15 -11.07 -3.28
CA ASP A 157 7.48 -10.71 -4.52
C ASP A 157 7.26 -9.20 -4.56
N ILE A 158 7.87 -8.54 -5.54
CA ILE A 158 7.82 -7.08 -5.76
C ILE A 158 7.01 -6.70 -7.01
N GLY A 159 6.18 -7.62 -7.50
CA GLY A 159 5.33 -7.39 -8.68
C GLY A 159 6.07 -7.48 -10.02
N VAL A 160 7.17 -8.24 -10.06
CA VAL A 160 7.88 -8.57 -11.30
C VAL A 160 8.06 -10.08 -11.45
N GLU A 161 8.51 -10.51 -12.63
CA GLU A 161 8.66 -11.93 -13.02
C GLU A 161 9.55 -12.75 -12.08
N ARG A 162 10.53 -12.12 -11.44
CA ARG A 162 11.47 -12.76 -10.52
C ARG A 162 11.36 -12.12 -9.13
N PRO A 163 11.32 -12.92 -8.04
CA PRO A 163 11.30 -12.37 -6.69
C PRO A 163 12.61 -11.64 -6.36
N ALA A 164 12.52 -10.62 -5.52
CA ALA A 164 13.69 -9.95 -4.96
C ALA A 164 14.33 -10.83 -3.88
N HIS A 165 15.67 -10.85 -3.88
CA HIS A 165 16.47 -11.56 -2.89
C HIS A 165 16.96 -10.59 -1.82
N ILE A 166 16.61 -10.87 -0.56
CA ILE A 166 17.09 -10.12 0.60
C ILE A 166 18.06 -11.03 1.37
N PRO A 167 19.38 -10.82 1.27
CA PRO A 167 20.37 -11.65 1.97
C PRO A 167 20.42 -11.32 3.47
N GLY A 168 20.69 -12.33 4.29
CA GLY A 168 21.04 -12.16 5.71
C GLY A 168 19.90 -11.73 6.64
N VAL A 169 18.65 -11.68 6.16
CA VAL A 169 17.49 -11.27 6.95
C VAL A 169 16.40 -12.33 6.84
N LYS A 170 15.92 -12.80 7.99
CA LYS A 170 14.74 -13.66 8.11
C LYS A 170 13.51 -12.79 8.31
N LEU A 171 12.64 -12.73 7.30
CA LEU A 171 11.41 -11.95 7.37
C LEU A 171 10.21 -12.86 7.69
N PRO A 172 9.20 -12.37 8.42
CA PRO A 172 7.99 -13.13 8.67
C PRO A 172 7.30 -13.48 7.33
N MET A 173 6.95 -14.75 7.14
CA MET A 173 6.25 -15.18 5.93
C MET A 173 4.93 -14.43 5.78
N LYS A 174 4.56 -14.12 4.52
CA LYS A 174 3.32 -13.40 4.16
C LYS A 174 3.23 -11.97 4.71
N SER A 175 4.29 -11.44 5.30
CA SER A 175 4.34 -10.03 5.69
C SER A 175 4.54 -9.12 4.47
N ARG A 176 3.96 -7.92 4.53
CA ARG A 176 4.17 -6.85 3.56
C ARG A 176 5.40 -6.05 3.98
N VAL A 177 6.29 -5.80 3.03
CA VAL A 177 7.56 -5.08 3.24
C VAL A 177 7.79 -4.07 2.12
N THR A 178 8.38 -2.92 2.44
CA THR A 178 8.88 -1.97 1.45
C THR A 178 10.35 -2.26 1.19
N VAL A 179 10.74 -2.40 -0.08
CA VAL A 179 12.11 -2.68 -0.49
C VAL A 179 12.62 -1.58 -1.42
N GLN A 180 13.92 -1.31 -1.33
CA GLN A 180 14.63 -0.46 -2.28
C GLN A 180 15.48 -1.35 -3.20
N ILE A 181 15.38 -1.14 -4.51
CA ILE A 181 16.19 -1.85 -5.48
C ILE A 181 17.62 -1.30 -5.42
N VAL A 182 18.58 -2.09 -4.91
CA VAL A 182 19.99 -1.65 -4.83
C VAL A 182 20.78 -2.09 -6.07
N LYS A 183 20.56 -3.33 -6.52
CA LYS A 183 21.31 -3.92 -7.63
C LYS A 183 20.41 -4.87 -8.41
N LEU A 184 20.53 -4.81 -9.74
CA LEU A 184 19.90 -5.78 -10.63
C LEU A 184 20.88 -6.93 -10.89
N GLY A 185 20.42 -8.17 -10.70
CA GLY A 185 21.18 -9.36 -11.08
C GLY A 185 21.42 -9.41 -12.59
N LYS A 186 22.56 -9.96 -13.01
CA LYS A 186 22.80 -10.28 -14.43
C LYS A 186 21.89 -11.45 -14.85
N ARG A 187 21.53 -11.47 -16.13
CA ARG A 187 20.47 -12.29 -16.71
C ARG A 187 20.64 -13.78 -16.47
#